data_AF-A0A7S4NCG4-F1
#
_entry.id   AF-A0A7S4NCG4-F1
#
_cell.length_a   1.000
_cell.length_b   1.000
_cell.length_c   1.000
_cell.angle_alpha   90.00
_cell.angle_beta   90.00
_cell.angle_gamma   90.00
#
_symmetry.space_group_name_H-M   'P 1'
#
loop_
_entity.id
_entity.type
_entity.pdbx_description
1 polymer ?
#
loop_
_entity_poly.entity_id
_entity_poly.type
_entity_poly.pdbx_seq_one_letter_code
_entity_poly.pdbx_strand_id
1 'polypeptide(L)'
;SQRTGGERWGGKGSKSTEIPLSTSNHTSNWAIIVDTSRWWYNYRHSANALAMYRTVKRLGIPDSNIILMLAEEVGCNPRNIHPGTVYHRPKERDTNLYDAGVEVDYRDYEVTVEVDY
;
A
#
# COMPACT_ATOMS: atom_id res chain seq x y z
N SER A 1 43.48 59.63 38.92
CA SER A 1 42.94 59.75 40.28
C SER A 1 41.44 59.50 40.23
N GLN A 2 40.94 58.58 41.08
CA GLN A 2 39.53 58.30 41.41
C GLN A 2 38.69 57.57 40.33
N ARG A 3 38.26 56.32 40.56
CA ARG A 3 36.98 55.87 41.23
C ARG A 3 35.76 56.27 40.37
N THR A 4 34.82 55.43 39.95
CA THR A 4 33.98 54.39 40.60
C THR A 4 33.26 53.59 39.46
N GLY A 5 32.92 52.30 39.59
CA GLY A 5 31.69 51.78 40.23
C GLY A 5 30.55 51.57 39.22
N GLY A 6 30.02 50.34 39.11
CA GLY A 6 28.81 50.08 38.32
C GLY A 6 28.54 48.60 38.00
N GLU A 7 27.87 47.91 38.92
CA GLU A 7 27.28 46.58 38.71
C GLU A 7 26.14 46.64 37.68
N ARG A 8 26.01 45.64 36.79
CA ARG A 8 24.70 45.24 36.25
C ARG A 8 24.67 43.80 35.69
N TRP A 9 24.11 42.91 36.51
CA TRP A 9 23.22 41.79 36.22
C TRP A 9 23.09 41.26 34.77
N GLY A 10 23.55 40.01 34.58
CA GLY A 10 22.68 38.86 34.27
C GLY A 10 21.87 38.89 32.96
N GLY A 11 22.34 38.10 31.99
CA GLY A 11 21.54 37.68 30.84
C GLY A 11 22.20 36.51 30.12
N LYS A 12 22.20 35.31 30.72
CA LYS A 12 22.44 34.09 29.95
C LYS A 12 21.25 33.92 29.01
N GLY A 13 21.43 34.28 27.74
CA GLY A 13 20.47 33.99 26.68
C GLY A 13 20.26 32.48 26.62
N SER A 14 19.08 32.03 27.05
CA SER A 14 18.64 30.66 26.85
C SER A 14 18.57 30.43 25.34
N LYS A 15 19.43 29.56 24.80
CA LYS A 15 19.21 29.01 23.46
C LYS A 15 17.90 28.25 23.56
N SER A 16 16.84 28.81 22.98
CA SER A 16 15.61 28.08 22.71
C SER A 16 15.97 26.94 21.78
N THR A 17 16.18 25.75 22.36
CA THR A 17 16.18 24.50 21.63
C THR A 17 14.78 24.39 21.01
N GLU A 18 14.66 24.70 19.73
CA GLU A 18 13.51 24.26 18.94
C GLU A 18 13.52 22.74 19.04
N ILE A 19 12.62 22.18 19.83
CA ILE A 19 12.28 20.77 19.74
C ILE A 19 11.60 20.64 18.39
N PRO A 20 12.18 19.92 17.41
CA PRO A 20 11.41 19.59 16.24
C PRO A 20 10.30 18.68 16.77
N LEU A 21 9.10 19.22 16.88
CA LEU A 21 7.90 18.42 17.04
C LEU A 21 7.80 17.63 15.74
N SER A 22 8.47 16.48 15.70
CA SER A 22 8.15 15.41 14.79
C SER A 22 6.68 15.16 15.00
N THR A 23 5.85 15.74 14.14
CA THR A 23 4.47 15.32 13.96
C THR A 23 4.57 13.94 13.33
N SER A 24 4.91 12.95 14.15
CA SER A 24 4.84 11.55 13.82
C SER A 24 3.37 11.19 13.66
N ASN A 25 2.78 11.65 12.55
CA ASN A 25 1.44 11.26 12.16
C ASN A 25 1.54 9.87 11.53
N HIS A 26 1.98 8.89 12.35
CA HIS A 26 2.02 7.49 11.98
C HIS A 26 0.58 7.01 11.84
N THR A 27 0.06 7.09 10.62
CA THR A 27 -1.17 6.39 10.25
C THR A 27 -0.72 5.10 9.55
N SER A 28 -0.65 4.02 10.32
CA SER A 28 -0.39 2.68 9.79
C SER A 28 -1.66 2.18 9.11
N ASN A 29 -1.94 2.70 7.92
CA ASN A 29 -3.10 2.28 7.13
C ASN A 29 -2.81 0.91 6.52
N TRP A 30 -3.77 0.01 6.66
CA TRP A 30 -3.75 -1.33 6.08
C TRP A 30 -4.89 -1.48 5.10
N ALA A 31 -4.66 -2.24 4.04
CA ALA A 31 -5.69 -2.62 3.09
C ALA A 31 -5.72 -4.14 2.95
N ILE A 32 -6.94 -4.69 2.92
CA ILE A 32 -7.18 -6.11 2.64
C ILE A 32 -8.05 -6.14 1.40
N ILE A 33 -7.56 -6.79 0.35
CA ILE A 33 -8.22 -6.88 -0.94
C ILE A 33 -8.42 -8.35 -1.25
N VAL A 34 -9.68 -8.76 -1.40
CA VAL A 34 -10.04 -10.17 -1.58
C VAL A 34 -10.90 -10.33 -2.83
N ASP A 35 -10.43 -11.16 -3.77
CA ASP A 35 -11.27 -11.75 -4.80
C ASP A 35 -11.67 -13.16 -4.35
N THR A 36 -12.97 -13.36 -4.11
CA THR A 36 -13.55 -14.61 -3.60
C THR A 36 -14.15 -15.49 -4.70
N SER A 37 -14.03 -15.10 -5.96
CA SER A 37 -14.65 -15.80 -7.08
C SER A 37 -13.63 -16.58 -7.89
N ARG A 38 -14.09 -17.68 -8.51
CA ARG A 38 -13.23 -18.58 -9.30
C ARG A 38 -13.66 -18.65 -10.75
N TRP A 39 -12.78 -19.17 -11.60
CA TRP A 39 -12.99 -19.45 -13.02
C TRP A 39 -12.97 -18.24 -13.96
N TRP A 40 -12.72 -18.54 -15.23
CA TRP A 40 -12.56 -17.56 -16.31
C TRP A 40 -13.74 -16.59 -16.49
N TYR A 41 -14.99 -17.03 -16.27
CA TYR A 41 -16.16 -16.17 -16.45
C TYR A 41 -16.21 -15.02 -15.41
N ASN A 42 -15.46 -15.15 -14.32
CA ASN A 42 -15.32 -14.14 -13.27
C ASN A 42 -14.07 -13.29 -13.42
N TYR A 43 -13.41 -13.30 -14.58
CA TYR A 43 -12.21 -12.49 -14.88
C TYR A 43 -12.26 -11.05 -14.35
N ARG A 44 -13.45 -10.43 -14.42
CA ARG A 44 -13.68 -9.06 -13.93
C ARG A 44 -13.39 -8.87 -12.43
N HIS A 45 -13.59 -9.90 -11.60
CA HIS A 45 -13.36 -9.79 -10.16
C HIS A 45 -11.86 -9.72 -9.85
N SER A 46 -11.05 -10.58 -10.46
CA SER A 46 -9.59 -10.52 -10.32
C SER A 46 -9.02 -9.23 -10.93
N ALA A 47 -9.55 -8.79 -12.08
CA ALA A 47 -9.19 -7.51 -12.67
C ALA A 47 -9.54 -6.31 -11.77
N ASN A 48 -10.72 -6.32 -11.13
CA ASN A 48 -11.13 -5.27 -10.20
C ASN A 48 -10.25 -5.25 -8.93
N ALA A 49 -9.94 -6.42 -8.37
CA ALA A 49 -9.04 -6.54 -7.21
C ALA A 49 -7.66 -5.97 -7.51
N LEU A 50 -7.07 -6.34 -8.66
CA LEU A 50 -5.78 -5.81 -9.11
C LEU A 50 -5.83 -4.30 -9.40
N ALA A 51 -6.93 -3.79 -9.96
CA ALA A 51 -7.12 -2.36 -10.16
C ALA A 51 -7.19 -1.60 -8.83
N MET A 52 -7.84 -2.18 -7.82
CA MET A 52 -7.90 -1.62 -6.46
C MET A 52 -6.53 -1.65 -5.79
N TYR A 53 -5.79 -2.75 -5.91
CA TYR A 53 -4.42 -2.88 -5.40
C TYR A 53 -3.51 -1.75 -5.93
N ARG A 54 -3.52 -1.52 -7.25
CA ARG A 54 -2.78 -0.41 -7.86
C ARG A 54 -3.22 0.96 -7.35
N THR A 55 -4.52 1.13 -7.10
CA THR A 55 -5.08 2.39 -6.59
C THR A 55 -4.61 2.64 -5.16
N VAL A 56 -4.67 1.61 -4.30
CA VAL A 56 -4.19 1.66 -2.92
C VAL A 56 -2.70 1.98 -2.85
N LYS A 57 -1.87 1.35 -3.71
CA LYS A 57 -0.45 1.70 -3.83
C LYS A 57 -0.22 3.15 -4.25
N ARG A 58 -0.98 3.64 -5.23
CA ARG A 58 -0.90 5.04 -5.69
C ARG A 58 -1.31 6.05 -4.62
N LEU A 59 -2.13 5.65 -3.66
CA LEU A 59 -2.52 6.46 -2.51
C LEU A 59 -1.46 6.46 -1.39
N GLY A 60 -0.36 5.71 -1.55
CA GLY A 60 0.78 5.73 -0.64
C GLY A 60 0.80 4.60 0.41
N ILE A 61 -0.06 3.59 0.29
CA ILE A 61 0.04 2.40 1.15
C ILE A 61 1.12 1.47 0.56
N PRO A 62 2.18 1.12 1.32
CA PRO A 62 3.24 0.22 0.86
C PRO A 62 2.75 -1.23 0.78
N ASP A 63 3.42 -2.06 -0.02
CA ASP A 63 3.07 -3.48 -0.21
C ASP A 63 3.02 -4.28 1.09
N SER A 64 3.93 -3.97 2.02
CA SER A 64 3.95 -4.55 3.36
C SER A 64 2.67 -4.37 4.18
N ASN A 65 1.80 -3.43 3.76
CA ASN A 65 0.55 -3.08 4.42
C ASN A 65 -0.68 -3.43 3.56
N ILE A 66 -0.51 -4.17 2.47
CA ILE A 66 -1.59 -4.60 1.59
C ILE A 66 -1.58 -6.11 1.58
N ILE A 67 -2.69 -6.72 2.01
CA ILE A 67 -2.90 -8.16 1.86
C ILE A 67 -3.79 -8.37 0.64
N LEU A 68 -3.25 -8.98 -0.41
CA LEU A 68 -3.95 -9.31 -1.64
C LEU A 68 -4.22 -10.82 -1.72
N MET A 69 -5.50 -11.16 -1.81
CA MET A 69 -5.97 -12.53 -1.97
C MET A 69 -6.67 -12.68 -3.33
N LEU A 70 -6.18 -13.60 -4.16
CA LEU A 70 -6.76 -13.90 -5.47
C LEU A 70 -7.16 -15.37 -5.53
N ALA A 71 -8.48 -15.63 -5.53
CA ALA A 71 -9.01 -17.00 -5.60
C ALA A 71 -8.79 -17.70 -6.96
N GLU A 72 -8.36 -16.99 -8.01
CA GLU A 72 -8.01 -17.55 -9.33
C GLU A 72 -6.90 -16.70 -9.99
N GLU A 73 -5.87 -17.35 -10.55
CA GLU A 73 -4.85 -16.69 -11.36
C GLU A 73 -5.27 -16.56 -12.84
N VAL A 74 -6.10 -15.57 -13.15
CA VAL A 74 -6.61 -15.34 -14.51
C VAL A 74 -5.52 -14.97 -15.53
N GLY A 75 -4.35 -14.53 -15.07
CA GLY A 75 -3.17 -14.28 -15.91
C GLY A 75 -2.58 -15.56 -16.53
N CYS A 76 -2.64 -16.67 -15.81
CA CYS A 76 -2.10 -17.97 -16.23
C CYS A 76 -3.17 -18.91 -16.81
N ASN A 77 -4.44 -18.49 -16.84
CA ASN A 77 -5.53 -19.31 -17.34
C ASN A 77 -5.35 -19.62 -18.85
N PRO A 78 -5.51 -20.88 -19.32
CA PRO A 78 -5.35 -21.24 -20.73
C PRO A 78 -6.29 -20.51 -21.70
N ARG A 79 -7.40 -19.95 -21.20
CA ARG A 79 -8.33 -19.14 -22.01
C ARG A 79 -7.83 -17.71 -22.22
N ASN A 80 -6.83 -17.29 -21.45
CA ASN A 80 -6.21 -16.00 -21.62
C ASN A 80 -5.30 -16.02 -22.84
N ILE A 81 -5.71 -15.30 -23.89
CA ILE A 81 -4.93 -15.12 -25.11
C ILE A 81 -3.62 -14.34 -24.90
N HIS A 82 -3.39 -13.76 -23.71
CA HIS A 82 -2.15 -13.03 -23.33
C HIS A 82 -1.62 -13.58 -22.01
N PRO A 83 -0.84 -14.68 -22.06
CA PRO A 83 -0.30 -15.31 -20.87
C PRO A 83 0.48 -14.33 -19.99
N GLY A 84 0.27 -14.41 -18.68
CA GLY A 84 0.95 -13.58 -17.69
C GLY A 84 0.45 -12.13 -17.62
N THR A 85 -0.66 -11.78 -18.28
CA THR A 85 -1.22 -10.43 -18.24
C THR A 85 -2.69 -10.41 -17.86
N VAL A 86 -3.11 -9.34 -17.20
CA VAL A 86 -4.51 -9.09 -16.83
C VAL A 86 -4.87 -7.66 -17.19
N TYR A 87 -5.96 -7.43 -17.92
CA TYR A 87 -6.38 -6.10 -18.36
C TYR A 87 -7.78 -5.82 -17.86
N HIS A 88 -8.06 -4.62 -17.36
CA HIS A 88 -9.42 -4.24 -16.96
C HIS A 88 -10.44 -4.41 -18.11
N ARG A 89 -10.01 -4.08 -19.33
CA ARG A 89 -10.75 -4.35 -20.58
C ARG A 89 -9.86 -5.19 -21.51
N PRO A 90 -10.06 -6.52 -21.57
CA PRO A 90 -9.19 -7.43 -22.32
C PRO A 90 -9.04 -7.12 -23.82
N LYS A 91 -10.03 -6.46 -24.42
CA LYS A 91 -10.01 -6.08 -25.84
C LYS A 91 -9.17 -4.83 -26.11
N GLU A 92 -9.18 -3.87 -25.20
CA GLU A 92 -8.55 -2.55 -25.36
C GLU A 92 -7.08 -2.56 -24.94
N ARG A 93 -6.71 -3.42 -23.96
CA ARG A 93 -5.32 -3.67 -23.54
C ARG A 93 -4.57 -2.47 -22.98
N ASP A 94 -5.28 -1.49 -22.45
CA ASP A 94 -4.69 -0.21 -22.03
C ASP A 94 -3.58 -0.35 -20.99
N THR A 95 -3.78 -1.18 -19.97
CA THR A 95 -2.84 -1.32 -18.84
C THR A 95 -2.89 -2.74 -18.30
N ASN A 96 -1.72 -3.41 -18.29
CA ASN A 96 -1.57 -4.67 -17.59
C ASN A 96 -1.63 -4.41 -16.08
N LEU A 97 -2.62 -4.98 -15.42
CA LEU A 97 -2.86 -4.91 -13.99
C LEU A 97 -2.01 -5.90 -13.20
N TYR A 98 -1.55 -6.97 -13.84
CA TYR A 98 -0.73 -8.04 -13.25
C TYR A 98 0.70 -7.92 -13.77
N ASP A 99 1.39 -6.86 -13.33
CA ASP A 99 2.80 -6.65 -13.64
C ASP A 99 3.71 -7.10 -12.49
N ALA A 100 5.02 -6.97 -12.68
CA ALA A 100 6.02 -7.40 -11.69
C ALA A 100 5.94 -6.64 -10.34
N GLY A 101 5.13 -5.58 -10.25
CA GLY A 101 4.92 -4.82 -9.02
C GLY A 101 3.73 -5.30 -8.20
N VAL A 102 3.09 -6.43 -8.56
CA VAL A 102 1.99 -7.03 -7.80
C VAL A 102 2.53 -8.13 -6.88
N GLU A 103 2.30 -7.96 -5.58
CA GLU A 103 2.51 -8.97 -4.56
C GLU A 103 1.17 -9.63 -4.22
N VAL A 104 1.10 -10.96 -4.34
CA VAL A 104 -0.09 -11.76 -4.01
C VAL A 104 0.24 -12.60 -2.80
N ASP A 105 -0.44 -12.36 -1.69
CA ASP A 105 -0.21 -13.01 -0.41
C ASP A 105 -0.87 -14.39 -0.32
N TYR A 106 -2.08 -14.52 -0.88
CA TYR A 106 -2.83 -15.78 -0.89
C TYR A 106 -3.36 -16.08 -2.29
N ARG A 107 -3.11 -17.31 -2.76
CA ARG A 107 -3.49 -17.77 -4.10
C ARG A 107 -4.43 -18.97 -4.05
N ASP A 108 -5.41 -18.98 -4.94
CA ASP A 108 -6.20 -20.16 -5.30
C ASP A 108 -6.82 -20.91 -4.09
N TYR A 109 -6.26 -22.07 -3.71
CA TYR A 109 -6.71 -22.89 -2.58
C TYR A 109 -6.36 -22.31 -1.21
N GLU A 110 -5.44 -21.35 -1.15
CA GLU A 110 -5.11 -20.63 0.08
C GLU A 110 -6.20 -19.61 0.42
N VAL A 111 -7.03 -19.24 -0.55
CA VAL A 111 -8.18 -18.34 -0.33
C VAL A 111 -9.38 -19.15 0.15
N THR A 112 -9.38 -19.43 1.45
CA THR A 112 -10.44 -20.17 2.16
C THR A 112 -10.86 -19.44 3.43
N VAL A 113 -12.06 -19.75 3.91
CA VAL A 113 -12.52 -19.31 5.24
C VAL A 113 -12.13 -20.40 6.22
N GLU A 114 -11.29 -20.07 7.20
CA GLU A 114 -11.04 -20.97 8.33
C GLU A 114 -12.32 -21.09 9.17
N VAL A 115 -12.70 -22.32 9.47
CA VAL A 115 -13.82 -22.67 10.36
C VAL A 115 -13.24 -23.36 11.58
N ASP A 116 -13.22 -22.66 12.70
CA ASP A 116 -12.94 -23.24 14.02
C ASP A 116 -14.12 -24.14 14.42
N TYR A 117 -13.86 -25.43 14.65
CA TYR A 117 -14.83 -26.39 15.21
C TYR A 117 -14.56 -26.66 16.68
#